data_AF-A0A653CEP7-F1
#
_entry.id   AF-A0A653CEP7-F1
#
_cell.length_a   1.000
_cell.length_b   1.000
_cell.length_c   1.000
_cell.angle_alpha   90.00
_cell.angle_beta   90.00
_cell.angle_gamma   90.00
#
_symmetry.space_group_name_H-M   'P 1'
#
loop_
_entity.id
_entity.type
_entity.pdbx_description
1 polymer ?
#
loop_
_entity_poly.entity_id
_entity_poly.type
_entity_poly.pdbx_seq_one_letter_code
_entity_poly.pdbx_strand_id
1 'polypeptide(L)'
;MLETSVAQLKADFNVMKHTFENQERVSLDIVQKGQTIESMLLKLEQKDKRINTLEIRLDEMDQACRSANLRIFNLKEVNDFEVCHRVGRKEEGKNRPIFIKLVSIEKRNLIYGKKKHLKSTGVVVKEDLTSFIAELLRKTIEKIGLRNVWTENGKIFAIVNRWKIIVRNLEDLSGIREFNSYRRICYDRNSR
;
A
#
# COMPACT_ATOMS: atom_id res chain seq x y z
N MET A 1 41.96 37.39 -70.61
CA MET A 1 41.19 37.79 -69.41
C MET A 1 39.77 37.19 -69.41
N LEU A 2 39.03 37.26 -70.52
CA LEU A 2 37.66 36.70 -70.61
C LEU A 2 37.60 35.16 -70.48
N GLU A 3 38.46 34.41 -71.15
CA GLU A 3 38.43 32.94 -71.13
C GLU A 3 38.71 32.34 -69.74
N THR A 4 39.65 32.94 -69.01
CA THR A 4 39.96 32.59 -67.61
C THR A 4 38.78 32.82 -66.68
N SER A 5 38.03 33.91 -66.84
CA SER A 5 36.80 34.16 -66.05
C SER A 5 35.69 33.17 -66.39
N VAL A 6 35.53 32.80 -67.67
CA VAL A 6 34.52 31.81 -68.09
C VAL A 6 34.85 30.42 -67.53
N ALA A 7 36.13 30.04 -67.48
CA ALA A 7 36.55 28.79 -66.87
C ALA A 7 36.28 28.76 -65.35
N GLN A 8 36.55 29.87 -64.65
CA GLN A 8 36.27 29.99 -63.21
C GLN A 8 34.77 29.85 -62.91
N LEU A 9 33.92 30.55 -63.67
CA LEU A 9 32.46 30.47 -63.49
C LEU A 9 31.90 29.06 -63.73
N LYS A 10 32.46 28.31 -64.69
CA LYS A 10 32.09 26.90 -64.91
C LYS A 10 32.50 26.00 -63.74
N ALA A 11 33.68 26.23 -63.16
CA ALA A 11 34.13 25.51 -61.99
C ALA A 11 33.22 25.80 -60.78
N ASP A 12 32.91 27.07 -60.54
CA ASP A 12 32.04 27.51 -59.44
C ASP A 12 30.62 26.94 -59.58
N PHE A 13 30.08 26.90 -60.80
CA PHE A 13 28.77 26.28 -61.08
C PHE A 13 28.76 24.77 -60.78
N ASN A 14 29.83 24.05 -61.13
CA ASN A 14 29.93 22.62 -60.83
C ASN A 14 30.04 22.35 -59.32
N VAL A 15 30.78 23.18 -58.58
CA VAL A 15 30.84 23.11 -57.12
C VAL A 15 29.46 23.37 -56.52
N MET A 16 28.77 24.42 -56.98
CA MET A 16 27.42 24.77 -56.52
C MET A 16 26.42 23.64 -56.77
N LYS A 17 26.48 22.99 -57.93
CA LYS A 17 25.66 21.83 -58.26
C LYS A 17 25.90 20.66 -57.30
N HIS A 18 27.16 20.30 -57.05
CA HIS A 18 27.48 19.23 -56.10
C HIS A 18 27.07 19.55 -54.67
N THR A 19 27.21 20.81 -54.23
CA THR A 19 26.73 21.22 -52.90
C THR A 19 25.21 21.09 -52.78
N PHE A 20 24.47 21.43 -53.84
CA PHE A 20 23.01 21.30 -53.86
C PHE A 20 22.58 19.82 -53.79
N GLU A 21 23.19 18.95 -54.59
CA GLU A 21 22.93 17.50 -54.56
C GLU A 21 23.25 16.87 -53.19
N ASN A 22 24.33 17.31 -52.53
CA ASN A 22 24.67 16.85 -51.18
C ASN A 22 23.67 17.36 -50.14
N GLN A 23 23.20 18.60 -50.27
CA GLN A 23 22.23 19.19 -49.36
C GLN A 23 20.88 18.45 -49.46
N GLU A 24 20.47 18.06 -50.67
CA GLU A 24 19.25 17.27 -50.90
C GLU A 24 19.32 15.87 -50.26
N ARG A 25 20.47 15.20 -50.37
CA ARG A 25 20.71 13.90 -49.70
C ARG A 25 20.63 13.99 -48.19
N VAL A 26 21.20 15.05 -47.59
CA VAL A 26 21.14 15.26 -46.14
C VAL A 26 19.71 15.50 -45.69
N SER A 27 18.91 16.29 -46.43
CA SER A 27 17.50 16.49 -46.10
C SER A 27 16.68 15.20 -46.14
N LEU A 28 16.91 14.32 -47.12
CA LEU A 28 16.24 13.02 -47.20
C LEU A 28 16.58 12.13 -45.99
N ASP A 29 17.86 12.08 -45.59
CA ASP A 29 18.32 11.28 -44.46
C ASP A 29 17.76 11.78 -43.12
N ILE A 30 17.61 13.11 -42.95
CA ILE A 30 16.96 13.71 -41.78
C ILE A 30 15.50 13.26 -41.69
N VAL A 31 14.76 13.26 -42.81
CA VAL A 31 13.35 12.83 -42.83
C VAL A 31 13.22 11.36 -42.46
N GLN A 32 14.08 10.50 -43.02
CA GLN A 32 14.08 9.06 -42.69
C GLN A 32 14.41 8.79 -41.21
N LYS A 33 15.39 9.51 -40.66
CA LYS A 33 15.71 9.44 -39.22
C LYS A 33 14.55 9.93 -38.36
N GLY A 34 13.86 11.00 -38.77
CA GLY A 34 12.67 11.50 -38.09
C GLY A 34 11.57 10.44 -37.97
N GLN A 35 11.24 9.78 -39.09
CA GLN A 35 10.28 8.66 -39.10
C GLN A 35 10.71 7.50 -38.20
N THR A 36 12.02 7.21 -38.17
CA THR A 36 12.58 6.17 -37.30
C THR A 36 12.40 6.52 -35.82
N ILE A 37 12.70 7.76 -35.43
CA ILE A 37 12.54 8.27 -34.05
C ILE A 37 11.08 8.17 -33.61
N GLU A 38 10.15 8.58 -34.47
CA GLU A 38 8.71 8.51 -34.18
C GLU A 38 8.25 7.06 -33.92
N SER A 39 8.72 6.12 -34.75
CA SER A 39 8.43 4.70 -34.54
C SER A 39 9.01 4.14 -33.23
N MET A 40 10.17 4.66 -32.78
CA MET A 40 10.81 4.26 -31.53
C MET A 40 10.06 4.82 -30.32
N LEU A 41 9.60 6.09 -30.39
CA LEU A 41 8.81 6.71 -29.33
C LEU A 41 7.50 5.94 -29.08
N LEU A 42 6.81 5.53 -30.14
CA LEU A 42 5.60 4.71 -30.02
C LEU A 42 5.88 3.37 -29.34
N LYS A 43 7.01 2.72 -29.67
CA LYS A 43 7.43 1.46 -29.04
C LYS A 43 7.77 1.64 -27.56
N LEU A 44 8.36 2.77 -27.16
CA LEU A 44 8.66 3.08 -25.77
C LEU A 44 7.37 3.23 -24.96
N GLU A 45 6.40 3.99 -25.46
CA GLU A 45 5.12 4.18 -24.79
C GLU A 45 4.37 2.85 -24.60
N GLN A 46 4.40 1.97 -25.61
CA GLN A 46 3.83 0.63 -25.51
C GLN A 46 4.55 -0.24 -24.47
N LYS A 47 5.89 -0.14 -24.38
CA LYS A 47 6.67 -0.85 -23.36
C LYS A 47 6.37 -0.33 -21.97
N ASP A 48 6.23 0.97 -21.76
CA ASP A 48 5.87 1.54 -20.45
C ASP A 48 4.51 1.05 -19.97
N LYS A 49 3.51 1.02 -20.87
CA LYS A 49 2.20 0.41 -20.57
C LYS A 49 2.33 -1.06 -20.18
N ARG A 50 3.16 -1.82 -20.89
CA ARG A 50 3.40 -3.25 -20.60
C ARG A 50 4.12 -3.45 -19.28
N ILE A 51 5.11 -2.61 -18.94
CA ILE A 51 5.82 -2.64 -17.66
C ILE A 51 4.82 -2.46 -16.53
N ASN A 52 3.98 -1.42 -16.60
CA ASN A 52 2.98 -1.16 -15.56
C ASN A 52 2.02 -2.34 -15.36
N THR A 53 1.52 -2.93 -16.46
CA THR A 53 0.65 -4.13 -16.38
C THR A 53 1.37 -5.33 -15.74
N LEU A 54 2.65 -5.54 -16.07
CA LEU A 54 3.45 -6.62 -15.49
C LEU A 54 3.74 -6.38 -14.01
N GLU A 55 3.98 -5.15 -13.60
CA GLU A 55 4.17 -4.79 -12.19
C GLU A 55 2.92 -5.09 -11.35
N ILE A 56 1.73 -4.75 -11.85
CA ILE A 56 0.46 -5.09 -11.19
C ILE A 56 0.33 -6.61 -11.04
N ARG A 57 0.60 -7.37 -12.10
CA ARG A 57 0.49 -8.83 -12.08
C ARG A 57 1.52 -9.48 -11.16
N LEU A 58 2.72 -8.93 -11.08
CA LEU A 58 3.77 -9.39 -10.16
C LEU A 58 3.34 -9.14 -8.70
N ASP A 59 2.78 -7.97 -8.42
CA ASP A 59 2.22 -7.63 -7.10
C ASP A 59 1.07 -8.59 -6.72
N GLU A 60 0.18 -8.94 -7.66
CA GLU A 60 -0.90 -9.93 -7.46
C GLU A 60 -0.35 -11.34 -7.18
N MET A 61 0.67 -11.77 -7.94
CA MET A 61 1.31 -13.07 -7.73
C MET A 61 2.08 -13.15 -6.41
N ASP A 62 2.81 -12.10 -6.04
CA ASP A 62 3.48 -11.99 -4.73
C ASP A 62 2.46 -11.96 -3.59
N GLN A 63 1.30 -11.32 -3.79
CA GLN A 63 0.20 -11.37 -2.85
C GLN A 63 -0.37 -12.78 -2.70
N ALA A 64 -0.60 -13.51 -3.79
CA ALA A 64 -1.07 -14.90 -3.76
C ALA A 64 -0.05 -15.84 -3.09
N CYS A 65 1.24 -15.65 -3.35
CA CYS A 65 2.30 -16.43 -2.71
C CYS A 65 2.39 -16.11 -1.20
N ARG A 66 2.24 -14.84 -0.82
CA ARG A 66 2.27 -14.42 0.60
C ARG A 66 0.99 -14.79 1.35
N SER A 67 -0.16 -14.81 0.70
CA SER A 67 -1.42 -15.28 1.28
C SER A 67 -1.38 -16.78 1.55
N ALA A 68 -0.82 -17.57 0.63
CA ALA A 68 -0.55 -18.99 0.85
C ALA A 68 0.42 -19.25 2.02
N ASN A 69 1.29 -18.30 2.33
CA ASN A 69 2.25 -18.35 3.44
C ASN A 69 1.76 -17.70 4.74
N LEU A 70 0.51 -17.24 4.79
CA LEU A 70 -0.12 -16.75 6.02
C LEU A 70 -0.47 -17.93 6.95
N ARG A 71 0.54 -18.70 7.37
CA ARG A 71 0.48 -19.74 8.42
C ARG A 71 0.33 -19.09 9.80
N ILE A 72 -0.55 -18.10 9.90
CA ILE A 72 -0.96 -17.53 11.16
C ILE A 72 -1.82 -18.61 11.83
N PHE A 73 -1.22 -19.35 12.75
CA PHE A 73 -1.90 -20.25 13.68
C PHE A 73 -2.67 -21.44 13.08
N ASN A 74 -2.14 -22.07 12.01
CA ASN A 74 -2.73 -23.23 11.33
C ASN A 74 -4.05 -22.94 10.57
N LEU A 75 -4.29 -21.69 10.18
CA LEU A 75 -5.41 -21.38 9.28
C LEU A 75 -5.11 -21.89 7.87
N LYS A 76 -6.08 -22.55 7.24
CA LYS A 76 -6.00 -22.99 5.84
C LYS A 76 -6.75 -22.00 4.98
N GLU A 77 -6.06 -21.46 3.98
CA GLU A 77 -6.52 -20.32 3.16
C GLU A 77 -7.94 -20.51 2.58
N VAL A 78 -8.23 -21.72 2.08
CA VAL A 78 -9.46 -22.00 1.34
C VAL A 78 -10.74 -21.97 2.19
N ASN A 79 -10.64 -22.22 3.51
CA ASN A 79 -11.84 -22.37 4.36
C ASN A 79 -11.95 -21.32 5.48
N ASP A 80 -10.85 -20.62 5.80
CA ASP A 80 -10.80 -19.75 6.98
C ASP A 80 -10.92 -18.26 6.64
N PHE A 81 -10.69 -17.87 5.38
CA PHE A 81 -10.71 -16.48 4.93
C PHE A 81 -11.74 -16.26 3.83
N GLU A 82 -12.47 -15.15 3.92
CA GLU A 82 -13.37 -14.68 2.87
C GLU A 82 -12.66 -13.67 1.96
N VAL A 83 -11.83 -12.81 2.55
CA VAL A 83 -11.07 -11.77 1.82
C VAL A 83 -9.70 -11.60 2.45
N CYS A 84 -8.66 -11.45 1.63
CA CYS A 84 -7.30 -11.12 2.05
C CYS A 84 -6.64 -10.22 1.01
N HIS A 85 -6.43 -8.94 1.31
CA HIS A 85 -5.75 -8.02 0.39
C HIS A 85 -4.93 -6.94 1.09
N ARG A 86 -3.91 -6.41 0.40
CA ARG A 86 -3.14 -5.27 0.89
C ARG A 86 -3.92 -3.97 0.71
N VAL A 87 -3.87 -3.09 1.71
CA VAL A 87 -4.57 -1.80 1.70
C VAL A 87 -3.56 -0.66 1.77
N GLY A 88 -3.89 0.46 1.13
CA GLY A 88 -3.09 1.69 1.14
C GLY A 88 -2.04 1.77 0.03
N ARG A 89 -1.40 2.94 -0.07
CA ARG A 89 -0.35 3.22 -1.06
C ARG A 89 0.93 2.46 -0.72
N LYS A 90 1.66 2.01 -1.75
CA LYS A 90 3.00 1.45 -1.61
C LYS A 90 3.97 2.58 -1.30
N GLU A 91 4.59 2.54 -0.12
CA GLU A 91 5.66 3.44 0.30
C GLU A 91 6.98 2.67 0.36
N GLU A 92 8.08 3.28 -0.08
CA GLU A 92 9.39 2.66 -0.03
C GLU A 92 9.83 2.44 1.43
N GLY A 93 10.38 1.26 1.73
CA GLY A 93 10.81 0.89 3.08
C GLY A 93 9.69 0.53 4.06
N LYS A 94 8.40 0.58 3.68
CA LYS A 94 7.28 0.19 4.54
C LYS A 94 6.40 -0.89 3.92
N ASN A 95 6.03 -1.87 4.74
CA ASN A 95 5.05 -2.89 4.33
C ASN A 95 3.62 -2.33 4.41
N ARG A 96 2.87 -2.49 3.31
CA ARG A 96 1.42 -2.19 3.29
C ARG A 96 0.68 -3.12 4.27
N PRO A 97 -0.26 -2.60 5.07
CA PRO A 97 -1.12 -3.43 5.91
C PRO A 97 -1.94 -4.41 5.06
N ILE A 98 -2.26 -5.57 5.63
CA ILE A 98 -3.14 -6.57 5.02
C ILE A 98 -4.48 -6.51 5.73
N PHE A 99 -5.55 -6.28 4.98
CA PHE A 99 -6.91 -6.40 5.44
C PHE A 99 -7.40 -7.83 5.23
N ILE A 100 -8.00 -8.39 6.28
CA ILE A 100 -8.43 -9.78 6.32
C ILE A 100 -9.87 -9.83 6.81
N LYS A 101 -10.76 -10.40 5.98
CA LYS A 101 -12.10 -10.81 6.38
C LYS A 101 -12.09 -12.32 6.60
N LEU A 102 -12.42 -12.75 7.81
CA LEU A 102 -12.49 -14.16 8.19
C LEU A 102 -13.92 -14.68 7.99
N VAL A 103 -14.02 -15.97 7.68
CA VAL A 103 -15.33 -16.63 7.46
C VAL A 103 -16.15 -16.71 8.75
N SER A 104 -15.49 -16.93 9.89
CA SER A 104 -16.15 -17.10 11.19
C SER A 104 -15.53 -16.25 12.29
N ILE A 105 -16.40 -15.79 13.21
CA ILE A 105 -16.01 -15.09 14.42
C ILE A 105 -15.14 -15.96 15.34
N GLU A 106 -15.29 -17.28 15.30
CA GLU A 106 -14.49 -18.22 16.09
C GLU A 106 -13.04 -18.22 15.63
N LYS A 107 -12.82 -18.18 14.31
CA LYS A 107 -11.47 -18.09 13.72
C LYS A 107 -10.80 -16.78 14.07
N ARG A 108 -11.59 -15.68 14.08
CA ARG A 108 -11.11 -14.40 14.63
C ARG A 108 -10.65 -14.59 16.07
N ASN A 109 -11.50 -15.11 16.95
CA ASN A 109 -11.17 -15.28 18.36
C ASN A 109 -9.92 -16.17 18.56
N LEU A 110 -9.75 -17.22 17.74
CA LEU A 110 -8.55 -18.05 17.74
C LEU A 110 -7.28 -17.25 17.43
N ILE A 111 -7.32 -16.38 16.41
CA ILE A 111 -6.19 -15.49 16.06
C ILE A 111 -5.91 -14.54 17.21
N TYR A 112 -6.96 -13.90 17.77
CA TYR A 112 -6.81 -12.94 18.85
C TYR A 112 -6.29 -13.55 20.14
N GLY A 113 -6.68 -14.80 20.46
CA GLY A 113 -6.15 -15.55 21.60
C GLY A 113 -4.68 -15.93 21.44
N LYS A 114 -4.24 -16.17 20.21
CA LYS A 114 -2.85 -16.57 19.89
C LYS A 114 -1.95 -15.39 19.51
N LYS A 115 -2.47 -14.17 19.28
CA LYS A 115 -1.68 -12.99 18.86
C LYS A 115 -0.50 -12.65 19.76
N LYS A 116 -0.52 -13.09 21.03
CA LYS A 116 0.60 -12.97 21.97
C LYS A 116 1.90 -13.61 21.45
N HIS A 117 1.80 -14.62 20.59
CA HIS A 117 2.94 -15.29 19.97
C HIS A 117 3.56 -14.48 18.81
N LEU A 118 2.93 -13.38 18.40
CA LEU A 118 3.47 -12.44 17.39
C LEU A 118 4.29 -11.32 18.04
N LYS A 119 4.45 -11.33 19.37
CA LYS A 119 5.43 -10.44 20.01
C LYS A 119 6.81 -10.75 19.41
N SER A 120 7.64 -9.71 19.27
CA SER A 120 8.98 -9.73 18.65
C SER A 120 9.08 -10.08 17.16
N THR A 121 8.00 -10.44 16.47
CA THR A 121 8.06 -10.70 15.01
C THR A 121 7.92 -9.42 14.16
N GLY A 122 7.64 -8.28 14.80
CA GLY A 122 7.34 -7.02 14.10
C GLY A 122 5.94 -6.97 13.48
N VAL A 123 5.13 -8.02 13.65
CA VAL A 123 3.75 -8.10 13.13
C VAL A 123 2.75 -7.73 14.23
N VAL A 124 1.80 -6.85 13.91
CA VAL A 124 0.73 -6.43 14.82
C VAL A 124 -0.62 -6.75 14.21
N VAL A 125 -1.48 -7.43 14.98
CA VAL A 125 -2.88 -7.71 14.61
C VAL A 125 -3.78 -6.74 15.38
N LYS A 126 -4.60 -5.99 14.64
CA LYS A 126 -5.57 -5.02 15.18
C LYS A 126 -6.97 -5.32 14.66
N GLU A 127 -7.98 -5.05 15.48
CA GLU A 127 -9.38 -5.15 15.04
C GLU A 127 -9.67 -3.95 14.14
N ASP A 128 -10.47 -4.19 13.10
CA ASP A 128 -11.07 -3.10 12.35
C ASP A 128 -12.29 -2.61 13.14
N LEU A 129 -12.18 -1.39 13.67
CA LEU A 129 -13.18 -0.78 14.54
C LEU A 129 -13.88 0.31 13.76
N THR A 130 -15.18 0.49 14.00
CA THR A 130 -15.90 1.64 13.47
C THR A 130 -15.30 2.94 14.00
N SER A 131 -15.44 4.02 13.24
CA SER A 131 -14.84 5.33 13.57
C SER A 131 -15.17 5.78 15.00
N PHE A 132 -16.42 5.55 15.43
CA PHE A 132 -16.86 5.85 16.79
C PHE A 132 -16.11 5.04 17.86
N ILE A 133 -16.01 3.72 17.68
CA ILE A 133 -15.32 2.84 18.65
C ILE A 133 -13.82 3.15 18.65
N ALA A 134 -13.22 3.42 17.49
CA ALA A 134 -11.82 3.80 17.38
C ALA A 134 -11.52 5.11 18.13
N GLU A 135 -12.40 6.11 18.03
CA GLU A 135 -12.28 7.35 18.78
C GLU A 135 -12.43 7.13 20.29
N LEU A 136 -13.42 6.33 20.70
CA LEU A 136 -13.63 5.97 22.10
C LEU A 136 -12.42 5.23 22.67
N LEU A 137 -11.82 4.31 21.90
CA LEU A 137 -10.61 3.59 22.28
C LEU A 137 -9.44 4.55 22.48
N ARG A 138 -9.23 5.50 21.56
CA ARG A 138 -8.17 6.51 21.67
C ARG A 138 -8.31 7.32 22.97
N LYS A 139 -9.51 7.84 23.24
CA LYS A 139 -9.80 8.61 24.47
C LYS A 139 -9.63 7.76 25.73
N THR A 140 -10.01 6.48 25.67
CA THR A 140 -9.82 5.53 26.78
C THR A 140 -8.33 5.29 27.07
N ILE A 141 -7.52 5.10 26.01
CA ILE A 141 -6.07 4.93 26.11
C ILE A 141 -5.40 6.18 26.68
N GLU A 142 -5.81 7.38 26.24
CA GLU A 142 -5.30 8.65 26.76
C GLU A 142 -5.55 8.81 28.26
N LYS A 143 -6.70 8.34 28.76
CA LYS A 143 -7.07 8.48 30.17
C LYS A 143 -6.49 7.41 31.09
N ILE A 144 -6.46 6.14 30.66
CA ILE A 144 -6.12 4.99 31.51
C ILE A 144 -4.69 4.47 31.23
N GLY A 145 -4.20 4.71 30.02
CA GLY A 145 -2.92 4.21 29.53
C GLY A 145 -3.06 2.89 28.74
N LEU A 146 -2.27 2.78 27.68
CA LEU A 146 -2.35 1.70 26.69
C LEU A 146 -2.26 0.28 27.29
N ARG A 147 -1.47 0.08 28.35
CA ARG A 147 -1.24 -1.25 28.94
C ARG A 147 -2.49 -1.83 29.60
N ASN A 148 -3.42 -0.99 30.01
CA ASN A 148 -4.60 -1.37 30.76
C ASN A 148 -5.85 -1.43 29.88
N VAL A 149 -5.75 -1.16 28.57
CA VAL A 149 -6.88 -1.04 27.67
C VAL A 149 -6.71 -2.01 26.50
N TRP A 150 -7.75 -2.75 26.16
CA TRP A 150 -7.76 -3.61 24.98
C TRP A 150 -9.15 -3.69 24.36
N THR A 151 -9.20 -4.12 23.11
CA THR A 151 -10.45 -4.44 22.43
C THR A 151 -10.61 -5.93 22.29
N GLU A 152 -11.86 -6.36 22.35
CA GLU A 152 -12.26 -7.73 22.09
C GLU A 152 -13.68 -7.70 21.52
N ASN A 153 -13.84 -8.21 20.30
CA ASN A 153 -15.13 -8.32 19.61
C ASN A 153 -15.85 -6.96 19.44
N GLY A 154 -15.11 -5.91 19.08
CA GLY A 154 -15.65 -4.55 18.93
C GLY A 154 -16.03 -3.87 20.24
N LYS A 155 -15.78 -4.49 21.40
CA LYS A 155 -15.98 -3.89 22.72
C LYS A 155 -14.63 -3.43 23.29
N ILE A 156 -14.65 -2.32 24.02
CA ILE A 156 -13.47 -1.79 24.69
C ILE A 156 -13.52 -2.22 26.15
N PHE A 157 -12.43 -2.81 26.61
CA PHE A 157 -12.22 -3.21 27.99
C PHE A 157 -11.06 -2.41 28.58
N ALA A 158 -11.17 -2.09 29.86
CA ALA A 158 -10.10 -1.44 30.59
C ALA A 158 -9.93 -2.02 31.99
N ILE A 159 -8.71 -1.98 32.52
CA ILE A 159 -8.41 -2.24 33.93
C ILE A 159 -8.24 -0.92 34.65
N VAL A 160 -9.13 -0.65 35.62
CA VAL A 160 -9.09 0.52 36.50
C VAL A 160 -9.12 0.01 37.93
N ASN A 161 -8.14 0.42 38.76
CA ASN A 161 -8.06 0.02 40.17
C ASN A 161 -8.17 -1.51 40.39
N ARG A 162 -7.51 -2.31 39.54
CA ARG A 162 -7.55 -3.79 39.51
C ARG A 162 -8.90 -4.42 39.12
N TRP A 163 -9.86 -3.62 38.66
CA TRP A 163 -11.14 -4.09 38.16
C TRP A 163 -11.22 -4.00 36.64
N LYS A 164 -11.78 -5.02 36.01
CA LYS A 164 -12.09 -5.02 34.57
C LYS A 164 -13.44 -4.32 34.37
N ILE A 165 -13.44 -3.27 33.56
CA ILE A 165 -14.63 -2.53 33.16
C ILE A 165 -14.80 -2.60 31.64
N ILE A 166 -16.04 -2.39 31.17
CA ILE A 166 -16.38 -2.24 29.76
C ILE A 166 -16.69 -0.77 29.52
N VAL A 167 -16.05 -0.17 28.52
CA VAL A 167 -16.29 1.22 28.12
C VAL A 167 -17.20 1.21 26.89
N ARG A 168 -18.41 1.74 27.04
CA ARG A 168 -19.43 1.80 25.98
C ARG A 168 -19.58 3.21 25.42
N ASN A 169 -19.39 4.23 26.26
CA ASN A 169 -19.55 5.63 25.89
C ASN A 169 -18.52 6.52 26.60
N LEU A 170 -18.59 7.83 26.33
CA LEU A 170 -17.67 8.81 26.92
C LEU A 170 -17.96 9.10 28.41
N GLU A 171 -19.18 8.85 28.87
CA GLU A 171 -19.58 9.04 30.27
C GLU A 171 -18.92 7.99 31.18
N ASP A 172 -18.77 6.76 30.69
CA ASP A 172 -18.02 5.71 31.41
C ASP A 172 -16.58 6.15 31.72
N LEU A 173 -16.02 7.06 30.92
CA LEU A 173 -14.71 7.62 31.15
C LEU A 173 -14.72 8.72 32.21
N SER A 174 -15.74 9.58 32.29
CA SER A 174 -15.73 10.75 33.19
C SER A 174 -15.60 10.35 34.66
N GLY A 175 -16.34 9.32 35.08
CA GLY A 175 -16.36 8.80 36.46
C GLY A 175 -15.05 8.16 36.95
N ILE A 176 -14.10 7.84 36.07
CA ILE A 176 -12.85 7.14 36.42
C ILE A 176 -11.95 7.95 37.37
N ARG A 177 -12.08 9.28 37.43
CA ARG A 177 -11.34 10.12 38.40
C ARG A 177 -11.90 10.08 39.84
N GLU A 178 -13.14 9.65 40.02
CA GLU A 178 -13.83 9.65 41.33
C GLU A 178 -13.84 8.28 42.03
N PHE A 179 -13.27 7.25 41.40
CA PHE A 179 -13.20 5.88 41.93
C PHE A 179 -12.21 5.68 43.10
N ASN A 180 -11.88 6.75 43.85
CA ASN A 180 -11.28 6.65 45.18
C ASN A 180 -12.33 6.50 46.29
N SER A 181 -13.63 6.59 45.98
CA SER A 181 -14.68 6.31 46.96
C SER A 181 -15.91 5.67 46.31
N TYR A 182 -16.11 4.38 46.58
CA TYR A 182 -17.38 3.63 46.48
C TYR A 182 -18.18 3.70 45.17
N ARG A 183 -18.00 2.68 44.31
CA ARG A 183 -19.12 1.90 43.75
C ARG A 183 -18.63 0.60 43.10
N ARG A 184 -18.99 -0.54 43.71
CA ARG A 184 -18.83 -1.87 43.10
C ARG A 184 -19.73 -1.95 41.86
N ILE A 185 -19.15 -1.95 40.68
CA ILE A 185 -19.79 -2.55 39.50
C ILE A 185 -18.95 -3.76 39.14
N CYS A 186 -19.19 -4.84 39.88
CA CYS A 186 -18.72 -6.16 39.52
C CYS A 186 -19.59 -6.64 38.36
N TYR A 187 -19.02 -6.78 37.16
CA TYR A 187 -19.57 -7.72 36.18
C TYR A 187 -18.72 -8.99 36.20
N ASP A 188 -19.45 -10.10 36.21
CA ASP A 188 -19.08 -11.44 36.61
C ASP A 188 -17.75 -11.95 36.00
N ARG A 189 -16.98 -12.67 36.81
CA ARG A 189 -15.74 -13.37 36.41
C ARG A 189 -16.01 -14.74 35.78
N ASN A 190 -17.27 -15.07 35.48
CA ASN A 190 -17.65 -16.36 34.93
C ASN A 190 -18.29 -16.23 33.53
N SER A 191 -17.45 -16.22 32.50
CA SER A 191 -17.78 -16.91 31.25
C SER A 191 -16.50 -17.54 30.73
N ARG A 192 -16.47 -18.87 30.89
CA ARG A 192 -15.45 -19.80 30.42
C ARG A 192 -15.29 -19.70 28.90
#